data_AF-A0AAW1K3H7-F1
#
_entry.id   AF-A0AAW1K3H7-F1
#
_cell.length_a   1.000
_cell.length_b   1.000
_cell.length_c   1.000
_cell.angle_alpha   90.00
_cell.angle_beta   90.00
_cell.angle_gamma   90.00
#
_symmetry.space_group_name_H-M   'P 1'
#
loop_
_entity.id
_entity.type
_entity.pdbx_description
1 polymer ?
#
loop_
_entity_poly.entity_id
_entity_poly.type
_entity_poly.pdbx_seq_one_letter_code
_entity_poly.pdbx_strand_id
1 'polypeptide(L)'
;MHFVLKETTYCNLSEELFEHYRYGWNLSTNSCELYIKQPADNEYLPILTAFIILFFFGTMWYMVKCIYKCTKNTVFMQRLLFPNGSTLQTDLGNTADSTPLVVESPPTAHKNPNRLKSIDVFRGLCIILMIFVNYGGGQYWFFKHSIWNGLTVADLIFPWFIWVMGLSYSISLNRKLQRAVPRRTLIFLVLRRSFILIILGLILNSHTKAVSLASLRFPGVLQHIGITYLIIGIIESLCTKRSLTEYEFGKFNFIKDIMVAAPQWIFILSCIFLHTMITFLVPIPGCGRGYVGPGGLHEHGKYFNCTGGVAGYIDRAVFGEHMYHHASCHAMYETTQYVDPEGILSILTSVFLGYLGFQAGRIYHVYTLPIQKVIRWSIWGVVSCLIGALLCNFSKNGGVIPLNKNLWSLSFVLVLGGMGELFL
;
A
#
# COMPACT_ATOMS: atom_id res chain seq x y z
N MET A 1 11.66 28.36 24.22
CA MET A 1 10.24 28.80 24.18
C MET A 1 9.94 29.63 25.42
N HIS A 2 9.03 30.61 25.32
CA HIS A 2 8.53 31.38 26.47
C HIS A 2 7.13 30.89 26.85
N PHE A 3 6.93 30.49 28.10
CA PHE A 3 5.58 30.27 28.62
C PHE A 3 5.09 31.60 29.23
N VAL A 4 4.11 32.23 28.60
CA VAL A 4 3.50 33.48 29.05
C VAL A 4 2.09 33.19 29.52
N LEU A 5 1.82 33.45 30.80
CA LEU A 5 0.49 33.37 31.37
C LEU A 5 0.14 34.77 31.87
N LYS A 6 -0.93 35.41 31.37
CA LYS A 6 -1.34 36.76 31.80
C LYS A 6 -0.19 37.80 31.77
N GLU A 7 0.50 37.90 30.64
CA GLU A 7 1.50 38.95 30.35
C GLU A 7 2.81 38.89 31.16
N THR A 8 2.98 37.93 32.08
CA THR A 8 4.26 37.65 32.74
C THR A 8 4.93 36.40 32.13
N THR A 9 6.22 36.52 31.80
CA THR A 9 7.05 35.40 31.31
C THR A 9 7.45 34.53 32.50
N TYR A 10 6.86 33.35 32.63
CA TYR A 10 7.09 32.48 33.79
C TYR A 10 8.38 31.68 33.65
N CYS A 11 8.70 31.16 32.46
CA CYS A 11 9.85 30.28 32.27
C CYS A 11 10.52 30.45 30.89
N ASN A 12 11.85 30.44 30.90
CA ASN A 12 12.71 30.50 29.74
C ASN A 12 13.45 29.16 29.60
N LEU A 13 13.04 28.34 28.64
CA LEU A 13 13.70 27.06 28.36
C LEU A 13 14.61 27.24 27.14
N SER A 14 15.91 27.01 27.35
CA SER A 14 16.98 27.04 26.33
C SER A 14 17.40 25.65 25.85
N GLU A 15 16.80 24.57 26.37
CA GLU A 15 17.12 23.20 25.93
C GLU A 15 16.44 22.85 24.61
N GLU A 16 17.17 22.17 23.73
CA GLU A 16 16.66 21.61 22.48
C GLU A 16 15.67 20.49 22.81
N LEU A 17 14.38 20.74 22.57
CA LEU A 17 13.32 19.75 22.72
C LEU A 17 13.42 18.72 21.59
N PHE A 18 13.29 17.45 21.94
CA PHE A 18 13.24 16.37 20.96
C PHE A 18 11.93 16.42 20.17
N GLU A 19 12.01 16.31 18.84
CA GLU A 19 10.83 16.32 17.96
C GLU A 19 9.85 15.19 18.32
N HIS A 20 8.54 15.50 18.31
CA HIS A 20 7.43 14.57 18.54
C HIS A 20 7.28 13.98 19.96
N TYR A 21 8.05 14.46 20.94
CA TYR A 21 7.78 14.19 22.34
C TYR A 21 6.60 15.03 22.83
N ARG A 22 5.73 14.45 23.65
CA ARG A 22 4.70 15.21 24.36
C ARG A 22 5.29 15.64 25.69
N TYR A 23 5.43 16.94 25.90
CA TYR A 23 5.92 17.51 27.14
C TYR A 23 4.74 18.00 27.98
N GLY A 24 4.78 17.69 29.27
CA GLY A 24 3.95 18.31 30.28
C GLY A 24 4.77 19.32 31.07
N TRP A 25 4.10 20.35 31.56
CA TRP A 25 4.70 21.33 32.46
C TRP A 25 4.17 21.07 33.86
N ASN A 26 5.08 20.91 34.82
CA ASN A 26 4.74 21.01 36.23
C ASN A 26 5.15 22.41 36.70
N LEU A 27 4.17 23.27 36.93
CA LEU A 27 4.38 24.64 37.37
C LEU A 27 4.29 24.67 38.89
N SER A 28 5.44 24.69 39.58
CA SER A 28 5.50 25.07 40.99
C SER A 28 5.80 26.57 41.11
N THR A 29 5.54 27.19 42.27
CA THR A 29 5.74 28.64 42.46
C THR A 29 7.17 29.12 42.22
N ASN A 30 8.18 28.22 42.20
CA ASN A 30 9.59 28.54 41.97
C ASN A 30 10.33 27.59 40.99
N SER A 31 9.68 26.57 40.42
CA SER A 31 10.32 25.66 39.45
C SER A 31 9.40 25.30 38.29
N CYS A 32 9.95 25.37 37.07
CA CYS A 32 9.36 24.79 35.87
C CYS A 32 10.08 23.49 35.54
N GLU A 33 9.45 22.38 35.89
CA GLU A 33 9.94 21.08 35.47
C GLU A 33 9.16 20.62 34.23
N LEU A 34 9.92 20.36 33.16
CA LEU A 34 9.43 19.77 31.93
C LEU A 34 9.48 18.25 32.09
N TYR A 35 8.35 17.57 32.06
CA TYR A 35 8.30 16.12 32.09
C TYR A 35 7.79 15.57 30.76
N ILE A 36 8.29 14.40 30.36
CA ILE A 36 7.85 13.73 29.15
C ILE A 36 6.52 13.00 29.45
N LYS A 37 5.42 13.50 28.89
CA LYS A 37 4.09 12.89 28.95
C LYS A 37 3.99 11.69 28.00
N GLN A 38 4.68 11.73 26.86
CA GLN A 38 4.77 10.61 25.93
C GLN A 38 6.06 10.71 25.11
N PRO A 39 6.90 9.65 25.06
CA PRO A 39 8.12 9.66 24.24
C PRO A 39 7.77 9.61 22.75
N ALA A 40 8.66 10.11 21.89
CA ALA A 40 8.54 9.91 20.45
C ALA A 40 8.79 8.44 20.10
N ASP A 41 7.81 7.79 19.48
CA ASP A 41 7.94 6.42 19.00
C ASP A 41 8.76 6.41 17.70
N ASN A 42 9.75 5.53 17.59
CA ASN A 42 10.61 5.44 16.41
C ASN A 42 9.89 4.66 15.29
N GLU A 43 9.16 5.38 14.44
CA GLU A 43 8.19 4.85 13.48
C GLU A 43 8.77 3.83 12.47
N TYR A 44 10.04 3.96 12.09
CA TYR A 44 10.67 3.14 11.04
C TYR A 44 11.24 1.81 11.53
N LEU A 45 11.57 1.71 12.83
CA LEU A 45 12.25 0.55 13.40
C LEU A 45 11.46 -0.76 13.20
N PRO A 46 10.13 -0.80 13.41
CA PRO A 46 9.35 -2.03 13.21
C PRO A 46 9.32 -2.51 11.76
N ILE A 47 9.30 -1.56 10.79
CA ILE A 47 9.33 -1.90 9.36
C ILE A 47 10.67 -2.55 9.02
N LEU A 48 11.76 -1.90 9.40
CA LEU A 48 13.11 -2.44 9.17
C LEU A 48 13.28 -3.82 9.83
N THR A 49 12.81 -3.97 11.06
CA THR A 49 12.87 -5.23 11.79
C THR A 49 12.08 -6.32 11.08
N ALA A 50 10.87 -6.02 10.59
CA ALA A 50 10.07 -6.97 9.82
C ALA A 50 10.76 -7.40 8.52
N PHE A 51 11.38 -6.48 7.79
CA PHE A 51 12.15 -6.82 6.59
C PHE A 51 13.36 -7.68 6.91
N ILE A 52 14.11 -7.38 7.98
CA ILE A 52 15.26 -8.18 8.41
C ILE A 52 14.82 -9.60 8.77
N ILE A 53 13.72 -9.74 9.51
CA ILE A 53 13.18 -11.04 9.91
C ILE A 53 12.72 -11.84 8.67
N LEU A 54 11.97 -11.21 7.77
CA LEU A 54 11.51 -11.87 6.53
C LEU A 54 12.67 -12.26 5.62
N PHE A 55 13.68 -11.40 5.50
CA PHE A 55 14.90 -11.70 4.76
C PHE A 55 15.66 -12.88 5.41
N PHE A 56 15.80 -12.89 6.73
CA PHE A 56 16.40 -14.00 7.48
C PHE A 56 15.65 -15.32 7.25
N PHE A 57 14.32 -15.34 7.39
CA PHE A 57 13.54 -16.56 7.10
C PHE A 57 13.60 -16.97 5.63
N GLY A 58 13.62 -16.01 4.70
CA GLY A 58 13.77 -16.27 3.26
C GLY A 58 15.11 -16.91 2.92
N THR A 59 16.21 -16.36 3.46
CA THR A 59 17.56 -16.93 3.30
C THR A 59 17.66 -18.28 3.98
N MET A 60 17.13 -18.46 5.18
CA MET A 60 17.07 -19.76 5.87
C MET A 60 16.31 -20.81 5.04
N TRP A 61 15.13 -20.47 4.52
CA TRP A 61 14.35 -21.36 3.66
C TRP A 61 15.11 -21.72 2.37
N TYR A 62 15.77 -20.73 1.76
CA TYR A 62 16.61 -20.96 0.58
C TYR A 62 17.80 -21.87 0.90
N MET A 63 18.47 -21.64 2.02
CA MET A 63 19.57 -22.47 2.51
C MET A 63 19.11 -23.90 2.78
N VAL A 64 17.97 -24.11 3.45
CA VAL A 64 17.38 -25.44 3.67
C VAL A 64 17.05 -26.11 2.33
N LYS A 65 16.51 -25.39 1.35
CA LYS A 65 16.28 -25.93 0.00
C LYS A 65 17.58 -26.26 -0.73
N CYS A 66 18.61 -25.43 -0.63
CA CYS A 66 19.92 -25.71 -1.20
C CYS A 66 20.54 -26.94 -0.54
N ILE A 67 20.50 -27.05 0.79
CA ILE A 67 20.96 -28.22 1.53
C ILE A 67 20.17 -29.45 1.10
N TYR A 68 18.83 -29.41 1.11
CA TYR A 68 17.99 -30.53 0.66
C TYR A 68 18.28 -30.94 -0.78
N LYS A 69 18.48 -29.96 -1.69
CA LYS A 69 18.82 -30.22 -3.09
C LYS A 69 20.23 -30.81 -3.20
N CYS A 70 21.21 -30.30 -2.47
CA CYS A 70 22.55 -30.87 -2.38
C CYS A 70 22.49 -32.30 -1.88
N THR A 71 21.85 -32.57 -0.73
CA THR A 71 21.71 -33.90 -0.13
C THR A 71 20.98 -34.88 -1.06
N LYS A 72 19.91 -34.44 -1.75
CA LYS A 72 19.19 -35.29 -2.73
C LYS A 72 19.97 -35.54 -4.01
N ASN A 73 20.79 -34.59 -4.46
CA ASN A 73 21.65 -34.74 -5.63
C ASN A 73 22.93 -35.53 -5.31
N THR A 74 23.13 -35.92 -4.05
CA THR A 74 24.27 -36.71 -3.60
C THR A 74 23.97 -38.20 -3.81
N VAL A 75 23.95 -38.65 -5.08
CA VAL A 75 24.18 -40.08 -5.44
C VAL A 75 25.46 -40.61 -4.77
N PHE A 76 26.37 -39.70 -4.43
CA PHE A 76 27.60 -39.93 -3.67
C PHE A 76 27.39 -40.35 -2.19
N MET A 77 26.32 -39.93 -1.51
CA MET A 77 26.05 -40.28 -0.10
C MET A 77 25.39 -41.66 0.00
N GLN A 78 24.60 -42.03 -1.01
CA GLN A 78 24.00 -43.35 -1.11
C GLN A 78 25.05 -44.45 -1.36
N ARG A 79 26.12 -44.12 -2.11
CA ARG A 79 27.31 -45.00 -2.27
C ARG A 79 28.20 -45.09 -1.02
N LEU A 80 28.22 -44.05 -0.18
CA LEU A 80 29.05 -44.04 1.03
C LEU A 80 28.38 -44.81 2.20
N LEU A 81 27.05 -44.79 2.27
CA LEU A 81 26.28 -45.46 3.33
C LEU A 81 26.01 -46.94 3.05
N PHE A 82 25.99 -47.37 1.79
CA PHE A 82 25.82 -48.78 1.41
C PHE A 82 26.88 -49.19 0.37
N PRO A 83 28.08 -49.60 0.80
CA PRO A 83 29.17 -49.96 -0.11
C PRO A 83 28.88 -51.26 -0.87
N ASN A 84 28.09 -52.16 -0.29
CA ASN A 84 27.80 -53.49 -0.82
C ASN A 84 26.29 -53.76 -0.76
N GLY A 85 25.63 -53.64 -1.91
CA GLY A 85 24.22 -54.00 -2.09
C GLY A 85 23.93 -54.31 -3.54
N SER A 86 24.81 -55.04 -4.21
CA SER A 86 24.49 -55.67 -5.48
C SER A 86 23.67 -56.94 -5.24
N THR A 87 22.72 -57.17 -6.14
CA THR A 87 22.01 -58.43 -6.42
C THR A 87 21.06 -58.97 -5.36
N LEU A 88 19.80 -58.52 -5.42
CA LEU A 88 18.65 -59.40 -5.19
C LEU A 88 17.50 -58.97 -6.12
N GLN A 89 17.70 -59.16 -7.42
CA GLN A 89 16.62 -59.12 -8.41
C GLN A 89 16.51 -60.49 -9.05
N THR A 90 16.05 -61.45 -8.25
CA THR A 90 15.51 -62.74 -8.68
C THR A 90 14.72 -63.28 -7.49
N ASP A 91 13.54 -63.79 -7.79
CA ASP A 91 12.59 -64.44 -6.87
C ASP A 91 11.65 -63.51 -6.10
N LEU A 92 10.60 -63.05 -6.78
CA LEU A 92 9.23 -63.35 -6.35
C LEU A 92 8.23 -63.12 -7.49
N GLY A 93 7.81 -64.23 -8.11
CA GLY A 93 6.41 -64.53 -8.42
C GLY A 93 5.66 -63.65 -9.44
N ASN A 94 5.49 -64.20 -10.64
CA ASN A 94 4.27 -64.01 -11.42
C ASN A 94 3.03 -64.35 -10.56
N THR A 95 2.17 -63.37 -10.33
CA THR A 95 0.74 -63.60 -10.15
C THR A 95 -0.01 -62.68 -11.10
N ALA A 96 -0.34 -63.22 -12.26
CA ALA A 96 -1.58 -62.87 -12.94
C ALA A 96 -2.76 -63.20 -12.00
N ASP A 97 -3.88 -62.54 -12.24
CA ASP A 97 -5.16 -62.65 -11.52
C ASP A 97 -5.31 -61.86 -10.22
N SER A 98 -5.49 -60.54 -10.39
CA SER A 98 -6.59 -59.85 -9.70
C SER A 98 -7.07 -58.67 -10.56
N THR A 99 -8.38 -58.63 -10.78
CA THR A 99 -9.08 -57.55 -11.48
C THR A 99 -8.74 -56.19 -10.84
N PRO A 100 -8.45 -55.14 -11.62
CA PRO A 100 -8.26 -53.83 -11.03
C PRO A 100 -9.64 -53.34 -10.56
N LEU A 101 -9.84 -53.33 -9.24
CA LEU A 101 -10.95 -52.59 -8.63
C LEU A 101 -10.82 -51.14 -9.10
N VAL A 102 -11.79 -50.69 -9.89
CA VAL A 102 -11.97 -49.28 -10.23
C VAL A 102 -12.29 -48.56 -8.93
N VAL A 103 -11.26 -48.06 -8.26
CA VAL A 103 -11.41 -47.04 -7.24
C VAL A 103 -11.81 -45.78 -7.99
N GLU A 104 -13.11 -45.54 -8.03
CA GLU A 104 -13.67 -44.30 -8.53
C GLU A 104 -13.11 -43.17 -7.65
N SER A 105 -12.10 -42.46 -8.18
CA SER A 105 -11.54 -41.30 -7.50
C SER A 105 -12.69 -40.31 -7.26
N PRO A 106 -12.89 -39.78 -6.04
CA PRO A 106 -13.94 -38.81 -5.79
C PRO A 106 -13.80 -37.65 -6.77
N PRO A 107 -14.92 -37.06 -7.25
CA PRO A 107 -14.90 -36.03 -8.27
C PRO A 107 -13.91 -34.95 -7.83
N THR A 108 -12.78 -34.88 -8.54
CA THR A 108 -11.77 -33.88 -8.24
C THR A 108 -12.43 -32.54 -8.48
N ALA A 109 -12.79 -31.86 -7.38
CA ALA A 109 -13.32 -30.51 -7.41
C ALA A 109 -12.44 -29.71 -8.37
N HIS A 110 -13.02 -29.26 -9.50
CA HIS A 110 -12.29 -28.64 -10.60
C HIS A 110 -11.37 -27.55 -10.04
N LYS A 111 -10.10 -27.90 -9.78
CA LYS A 111 -9.08 -26.96 -9.36
C LYS A 111 -8.85 -26.09 -10.58
N ASN A 112 -9.36 -24.86 -10.54
CA ASN A 112 -9.03 -23.84 -11.53
C ASN A 112 -7.49 -23.82 -11.68
N PRO A 113 -6.92 -24.35 -12.79
CA PRO A 113 -5.53 -24.78 -12.81
C PRO A 113 -4.54 -23.61 -12.75
N ASN A 114 -5.02 -22.37 -12.87
CA ASN A 114 -4.18 -21.16 -12.97
C ASN A 114 -4.54 -20.06 -11.93
N ARG A 115 -5.08 -20.40 -10.76
CA ARG A 115 -5.29 -19.42 -9.68
C ARG A 115 -3.99 -19.21 -8.89
N LEU A 116 -3.48 -17.96 -8.89
CA LEU A 116 -2.25 -17.57 -8.20
C LEU A 116 -2.48 -17.50 -6.69
N LYS A 117 -2.07 -18.57 -5.99
CA LYS A 117 -2.25 -18.71 -4.54
C LYS A 117 -1.55 -17.60 -3.74
N SER A 118 -0.36 -17.17 -4.15
CA SER A 118 0.41 -16.10 -3.48
C SER A 118 -0.37 -14.79 -3.39
N ILE A 119 -1.07 -14.41 -4.47
CA ILE A 119 -1.87 -13.18 -4.53
C ILE A 119 -3.09 -13.26 -3.59
N ASP A 120 -3.72 -14.43 -3.50
CA ASP A 120 -4.85 -14.62 -2.59
C ASP A 120 -4.39 -14.61 -1.12
N VAL A 121 -3.24 -15.21 -0.82
CA VAL A 121 -2.63 -15.16 0.53
C VAL A 121 -2.28 -13.72 0.91
N PHE A 122 -1.61 -12.99 0.02
CA PHE A 122 -1.22 -11.61 0.30
C PHE A 122 -2.43 -10.69 0.52
N ARG A 123 -3.49 -10.86 -0.28
CA ARG A 123 -4.75 -10.13 -0.08
C ARG A 123 -5.42 -10.49 1.24
N GLY A 124 -5.46 -11.78 1.59
CA GLY A 124 -6.00 -12.25 2.87
C GLY A 124 -5.24 -11.67 4.05
N LEU A 125 -3.91 -11.67 3.98
CA LEU A 125 -3.04 -11.06 4.99
C LEU A 125 -3.33 -9.56 5.16
N CYS A 126 -3.46 -8.80 4.06
CA CYS A 126 -3.81 -7.39 4.11
C CYS A 126 -5.16 -7.15 4.79
N ILE A 127 -6.18 -7.97 4.50
CA ILE A 127 -7.51 -7.84 5.12
C ILE A 127 -7.45 -8.15 6.62
N ILE A 128 -6.76 -9.22 7.02
CA ILE A 128 -6.62 -9.60 8.43
C ILE A 128 -5.90 -8.49 9.21
N LEU A 129 -4.79 -7.98 8.67
CA LEU A 129 -4.05 -6.88 9.29
C LEU A 129 -4.88 -5.59 9.34
N MET A 130 -5.65 -5.28 8.29
CA MET A 130 -6.52 -4.10 8.25
C MET A 130 -7.59 -4.17 9.35
N ILE A 131 -8.23 -5.33 9.51
CA ILE A 131 -9.20 -5.55 10.58
C ILE A 131 -8.52 -5.40 11.94
N PHE A 132 -7.38 -6.08 12.15
CA PHE A 132 -6.66 -6.04 13.41
C PHE A 132 -6.26 -4.61 13.83
N VAL A 133 -5.72 -3.83 12.91
CA VAL A 133 -5.33 -2.43 13.16
C VAL A 133 -6.56 -1.54 13.40
N ASN A 134 -7.65 -1.73 12.64
CA ASN A 134 -8.89 -0.96 12.83
C ASN A 134 -9.53 -1.19 14.21
N TYR A 135 -9.36 -2.38 14.81
CA TYR A 135 -9.78 -2.68 16.18
C TYR A 135 -8.74 -2.30 17.26
N GLY A 136 -7.82 -1.39 16.93
CA GLY A 136 -6.85 -0.83 17.89
C GLY A 136 -5.51 -1.56 17.95
N GLY A 137 -5.26 -2.53 17.06
CA GLY A 137 -3.93 -3.12 16.85
C GLY A 137 -3.30 -3.71 18.10
N GLY A 138 -4.10 -4.15 19.08
CA GLY A 138 -3.62 -4.65 20.37
C GLY A 138 -2.93 -3.62 21.27
N GLN A 139 -3.10 -2.31 21.03
CA GLN A 139 -2.41 -1.21 21.72
C GLN A 139 -0.87 -1.27 21.62
N TYR A 140 -0.34 -2.04 20.68
CA TYR A 140 1.09 -2.12 20.46
C TYR A 140 1.62 -0.81 19.87
N TRP A 141 2.75 -0.34 20.40
CA TRP A 141 3.39 0.91 19.96
C TRP A 141 3.72 0.91 18.46
N PHE A 142 4.04 -0.24 17.86
CA PHE A 142 4.40 -0.37 16.45
C PHE A 142 3.22 -0.33 15.46
N PHE A 143 1.99 -0.51 15.93
CA PHE A 143 0.78 -0.36 15.11
C PHE A 143 0.12 1.02 15.24
N LYS A 144 0.72 1.94 16.02
CA LYS A 144 0.27 3.33 16.03
C LYS A 144 0.55 3.96 14.67
N HIS A 145 -0.38 4.79 14.21
CA HIS A 145 -0.24 5.54 12.98
C HIS A 145 0.72 6.72 13.18
N SER A 146 1.47 7.06 12.14
CA SER A 146 2.19 8.33 12.11
C SER A 146 1.23 9.51 12.27
N ILE A 147 1.65 10.55 12.99
CA ILE A 147 0.75 11.69 13.32
C ILE A 147 0.50 12.54 12.07
N TRP A 148 1.54 12.76 11.26
CA TRP A 148 1.43 13.53 10.02
C TRP A 148 2.37 13.01 8.93
N ASN A 149 3.67 13.29 9.10
CA ASN A 149 4.72 12.73 8.24
C ASN A 149 5.29 11.50 8.92
N GLY A 150 5.68 10.51 8.12
CA GLY A 150 6.23 9.26 8.60
C GLY A 150 5.62 8.04 7.92
N LEU A 151 6.15 6.88 8.29
CA LEU A 151 5.67 5.61 7.78
C LEU A 151 5.76 4.55 8.88
N THR A 152 4.60 4.01 9.28
CA THR A 152 4.51 2.88 10.22
C THR A 152 3.96 1.63 9.54
N VAL A 153 4.06 0.47 10.21
CA VAL A 153 3.57 -0.82 9.65
C VAL A 153 2.08 -0.76 9.34
N ALA A 154 1.32 -0.08 10.20
CA ALA A 154 -0.12 0.10 10.03
C ALA A 154 -0.47 0.94 8.79
N ASP A 155 0.44 1.83 8.37
CA ASP A 155 0.27 2.74 7.24
C ASP A 155 0.50 2.06 5.88
N LEU A 156 1.16 0.88 5.86
CA LEU A 156 1.42 0.09 4.65
C LEU A 156 0.18 -0.64 4.12
N ILE A 157 -0.69 -1.09 5.03
CA ILE A 157 -1.69 -2.14 4.76
C ILE A 157 -2.71 -1.69 3.71
N PHE A 158 -3.28 -0.49 3.89
CA PHE A 158 -4.33 0.00 3.02
C PHE A 158 -3.81 0.33 1.60
N PRO A 159 -2.69 1.05 1.44
CA PRO A 159 -2.02 1.22 0.15
C PRO A 159 -1.67 -0.11 -0.55
N TRP A 160 -1.12 -1.09 0.18
CA TRP A 160 -0.84 -2.40 -0.40
C TRP A 160 -2.10 -3.12 -0.85
N PHE A 161 -3.22 -2.96 -0.16
CA PHE A 161 -4.49 -3.51 -0.61
C PHE A 161 -4.93 -2.91 -1.97
N ILE A 162 -4.80 -1.59 -2.17
CA ILE A 162 -5.08 -0.93 -3.45
C ILE A 162 -4.15 -1.45 -4.55
N TRP A 163 -2.86 -1.59 -4.24
CA TRP A 163 -1.87 -2.13 -5.18
C TRP A 163 -2.21 -3.58 -5.59
N VAL A 164 -2.51 -4.47 -4.65
CA VAL A 164 -2.91 -5.87 -4.93
C VAL A 164 -4.20 -5.94 -5.72
N MET A 165 -5.14 -5.02 -5.45
CA MET A 165 -6.39 -4.91 -6.18
C MET A 165 -6.11 -4.62 -7.67
N GLY A 166 -5.18 -3.71 -7.98
CA GLY A 166 -4.73 -3.44 -9.35
C GLY A 166 -4.08 -4.65 -10.02
N LEU A 167 -3.15 -5.32 -9.33
CA LEU A 167 -2.51 -6.57 -9.78
C LEU A 167 -3.54 -7.66 -10.10
N SER A 168 -4.48 -7.88 -9.18
CA SER A 168 -5.55 -8.88 -9.34
C SER A 168 -6.47 -8.53 -10.50
N TYR A 169 -6.74 -7.24 -10.72
CA TYR A 169 -7.57 -6.78 -11.82
C TYR A 169 -6.90 -7.02 -13.18
N SER A 170 -5.61 -6.73 -13.33
CA SER A 170 -4.83 -7.02 -14.54
C SER A 170 -4.91 -8.50 -14.95
N ILE A 171 -4.78 -9.40 -13.97
CA ILE A 171 -4.87 -10.84 -14.21
C ILE A 171 -6.29 -11.27 -14.60
N SER A 172 -7.30 -10.71 -13.94
CA SER A 172 -8.71 -10.98 -14.25
C SER A 172 -9.09 -10.46 -15.65
N LEU A 173 -8.63 -9.27 -16.01
CA LEU A 173 -8.91 -8.63 -17.29
C LEU A 173 -8.31 -9.43 -18.44
N ASN A 174 -7.04 -9.82 -18.35
CA ASN A 174 -6.38 -10.63 -19.39
C ASN A 174 -7.12 -11.94 -19.65
N ARG A 175 -7.58 -12.65 -18.61
CA ARG A 175 -8.38 -13.88 -18.77
C ARG A 175 -9.71 -13.64 -19.47
N LYS A 176 -10.39 -12.53 -19.17
CA LYS A 176 -11.67 -12.18 -19.82
C LYS A 176 -11.47 -11.77 -21.28
N LEU A 177 -10.37 -11.09 -21.59
CA LEU A 177 -10.00 -10.74 -22.97
C LEU A 177 -9.66 -11.98 -23.81
N GLN A 178 -8.93 -12.95 -23.24
CA GLN A 178 -8.68 -14.24 -23.87
C GLN A 178 -9.98 -15.01 -24.18
N ARG A 179 -11.00 -14.87 -23.32
CA ARG A 179 -12.34 -15.45 -23.51
C ARG A 179 -13.27 -14.63 -24.40
N ALA A 180 -12.76 -13.64 -25.13
CA ALA A 180 -13.54 -12.83 -26.06
C ALA A 180 -14.70 -12.02 -25.43
N VAL A 181 -14.66 -11.75 -24.12
CA VAL A 181 -15.76 -11.02 -23.47
C VAL A 181 -15.85 -9.59 -24.04
N PRO A 182 -17.03 -9.12 -24.47
CA PRO A 182 -17.18 -7.80 -25.05
C PRO A 182 -16.88 -6.70 -24.02
N ARG A 183 -16.27 -5.60 -24.48
CA ARG A 183 -15.84 -4.48 -23.62
C ARG A 183 -16.97 -3.85 -22.81
N ARG A 184 -18.18 -3.77 -23.38
CA ARG A 184 -19.37 -3.26 -22.67
C ARG A 184 -19.68 -4.07 -21.42
N THR A 185 -19.60 -5.40 -21.51
CA THR A 185 -19.79 -6.30 -20.36
C THR A 185 -18.67 -6.13 -19.33
N LEU A 186 -17.43 -5.92 -19.76
CA LEU A 186 -16.31 -5.63 -18.83
C LEU A 186 -16.57 -4.35 -18.03
N ILE A 187 -16.95 -3.27 -18.72
CA ILE A 187 -17.26 -1.98 -18.09
C ILE A 187 -18.44 -2.11 -17.13
N PHE A 188 -19.51 -2.81 -17.53
CA PHE A 188 -20.66 -3.05 -16.65
C PHE A 188 -20.29 -3.84 -15.39
N LEU A 189 -19.41 -4.84 -15.50
CA LEU A 189 -18.91 -5.59 -14.34
C LEU A 189 -18.07 -4.71 -13.41
N VAL A 190 -17.26 -3.81 -13.97
CA VAL A 190 -16.47 -2.83 -13.19
C VAL A 190 -17.41 -1.85 -12.48
N LEU A 191 -18.38 -1.28 -13.19
CA LEU A 191 -19.39 -0.36 -12.63
C LEU A 191 -20.17 -1.02 -11.49
N ARG A 192 -20.72 -2.22 -11.72
CA ARG A 192 -21.48 -2.96 -10.70
C ARG A 192 -20.64 -3.21 -9.45
N ARG A 193 -19.39 -3.66 -9.60
CA ARG A 193 -18.51 -3.92 -8.45
C ARG A 193 -18.17 -2.64 -7.69
N SER A 194 -17.86 -1.56 -8.39
CA SER A 194 -17.54 -0.26 -7.78
C SER A 194 -18.75 0.29 -7.01
N PHE A 195 -19.94 0.20 -7.60
CA PHE A 195 -21.19 0.61 -6.99
C PHE A 195 -21.51 -0.18 -5.72
N ILE A 196 -21.34 -1.51 -5.74
CA ILE A 196 -21.52 -2.36 -4.56
C ILE A 196 -20.55 -1.96 -3.44
N LEU A 197 -19.28 -1.68 -3.76
CA LEU A 197 -18.29 -1.27 -2.76
C LEU A 197 -18.61 0.09 -2.14
N ILE A 198 -19.04 1.06 -2.95
CA ILE A 198 -19.42 2.39 -2.47
C ILE A 198 -20.65 2.30 -1.55
N ILE A 199 -21.69 1.57 -1.97
CA ILE A 199 -22.89 1.39 -1.13
C ILE A 199 -22.56 0.67 0.17
N LEU A 200 -21.78 -0.41 0.10
CA LEU A 200 -21.37 -1.14 1.30
C LEU A 200 -20.59 -0.23 2.25
N GLY A 201 -19.71 0.63 1.71
CA GLY A 201 -18.99 1.63 2.50
C GLY A 201 -19.92 2.64 3.17
N LEU A 202 -20.92 3.15 2.47
CA LEU A 202 -21.91 4.08 3.03
C LEU A 202 -22.75 3.43 4.15
N ILE A 203 -23.14 2.17 3.97
CA ILE A 203 -23.88 1.41 4.99
C ILE A 203 -23.02 1.20 6.24
N LEU A 204 -21.75 0.81 6.10
CA LEU A 204 -20.85 0.61 7.23
C LEU A 204 -20.55 1.93 7.97
N ASN A 205 -20.38 3.02 7.24
CA ASN A 205 -20.17 4.35 7.84
C ASN A 205 -21.41 4.83 8.61
N SER A 206 -22.62 4.44 8.19
CA SER A 206 -23.89 4.78 8.86
C SER A 206 -24.06 4.10 10.23
N HIS A 207 -23.53 2.89 10.41
CA HIS A 207 -23.77 2.11 11.63
C HIS A 207 -23.02 2.62 12.87
N THR A 208 -22.00 3.49 12.71
CA THR A 208 -21.10 3.86 13.82
C THR A 208 -21.54 5.14 14.56
N LYS A 209 -22.40 5.97 13.98
CA LYS A 209 -22.95 7.18 14.61
C LYS A 209 -24.43 7.32 14.27
N ALA A 210 -25.26 7.32 15.30
CA ALA A 210 -26.72 7.17 15.23
C ALA A 210 -27.45 8.13 14.26
N VAL A 211 -28.31 7.55 13.40
CA VAL A 211 -29.66 7.99 12.97
C VAL A 211 -29.82 9.36 12.25
N SER A 212 -28.82 10.24 12.21
CA SER A 212 -28.91 11.51 11.48
C SER A 212 -28.13 11.48 10.16
N LEU A 213 -28.84 11.63 9.03
CA LEU A 213 -28.23 11.78 7.70
C LEU A 213 -27.18 12.91 7.65
N ALA A 214 -27.30 13.89 8.54
CA ALA A 214 -26.41 15.05 8.64
C ALA A 214 -24.98 14.72 9.11
N SER A 215 -24.75 13.58 9.78
CA SER A 215 -23.41 13.21 10.29
C SER A 215 -22.76 12.04 9.52
N LEU A 216 -23.36 11.64 8.38
CA LEU A 216 -22.86 10.52 7.59
C LEU A 216 -21.49 10.85 6.97
N ARG A 217 -20.51 9.97 7.16
CA ARG A 217 -19.18 10.10 6.52
C ARG A 217 -19.23 9.67 5.05
N PHE A 218 -19.01 10.61 4.13
CA PHE A 218 -18.97 10.33 2.68
C PHE A 218 -17.63 9.73 2.21
N PRO A 219 -16.47 10.39 2.42
CA PRO A 219 -15.17 9.82 2.11
C PRO A 219 -14.84 8.69 3.10
N GLY A 220 -14.63 7.48 2.60
CA GLY A 220 -14.26 6.34 3.42
C GLY A 220 -13.50 5.30 2.61
N VAL A 221 -12.84 4.40 3.33
CA VAL A 221 -11.89 3.43 2.75
C VAL A 221 -12.54 2.60 1.64
N LEU A 222 -13.78 2.13 1.85
CA LEU A 222 -14.50 1.33 0.84
C LEU A 222 -14.93 2.17 -0.37
N GLN A 223 -15.40 3.41 -0.16
CA GLN A 223 -15.73 4.33 -1.24
C GLN A 223 -14.48 4.64 -2.08
N HIS A 224 -13.36 4.90 -1.40
CA HIS A 224 -12.07 5.20 -2.00
C HIS A 224 -11.54 4.07 -2.88
N ILE A 225 -11.59 2.83 -2.37
CA ILE A 225 -11.27 1.63 -3.15
C ILE A 225 -12.22 1.51 -4.35
N GLY A 226 -13.51 1.76 -4.15
CA GLY A 226 -14.53 1.68 -5.20
C GLY A 226 -14.27 2.64 -6.35
N ILE A 227 -14.01 3.91 -6.05
CA ILE A 227 -13.72 4.94 -7.07
C ILE A 227 -12.38 4.67 -7.75
N THR A 228 -11.35 4.31 -7.00
CA THR A 228 -10.03 3.95 -7.57
C THR A 228 -10.14 2.76 -8.52
N TYR A 229 -10.86 1.70 -8.13
CA TYR A 229 -11.11 0.54 -8.99
C TYR A 229 -11.94 0.89 -10.23
N LEU A 230 -12.91 1.81 -10.09
CA LEU A 230 -13.73 2.28 -11.21
C LEU A 230 -12.88 2.97 -12.27
N ILE A 231 -12.04 3.93 -11.87
CA ILE A 231 -11.20 4.71 -12.77
C ILE A 231 -10.23 3.79 -13.51
N ILE A 232 -9.44 2.99 -12.77
CA ILE A 232 -8.49 2.04 -13.35
C ILE A 232 -9.23 1.04 -14.25
N GLY A 233 -10.37 0.52 -13.79
CA GLY A 233 -11.14 -0.48 -14.51
C GLY A 233 -11.72 0.02 -15.83
N ILE A 234 -12.18 1.26 -15.90
CA ILE A 234 -12.66 1.87 -17.15
C ILE A 234 -11.50 2.08 -18.12
N ILE A 235 -10.41 2.72 -17.67
CA ILE A 235 -9.25 3.02 -18.51
C ILE A 235 -8.70 1.73 -19.10
N GLU A 236 -8.46 0.72 -18.27
CA GLU A 236 -7.84 -0.52 -18.72
C GLU A 236 -8.79 -1.39 -19.56
N SER A 237 -10.10 -1.38 -19.29
CA SER A 237 -11.07 -2.08 -20.15
C SER A 237 -11.15 -1.47 -21.56
N LEU A 238 -10.91 -0.16 -21.69
CA LEU A 238 -10.93 0.55 -22.96
C LEU A 238 -9.61 0.44 -23.71
N CYS A 239 -8.48 0.63 -23.02
CA CYS A 239 -7.16 0.73 -23.61
C CYS A 239 -6.43 -0.61 -23.75
N THR A 240 -6.76 -1.64 -22.94
CA THR A 240 -6.09 -2.93 -23.03
C THR A 240 -6.44 -3.65 -24.34
N LYS A 241 -5.40 -4.04 -25.09
CA LYS A 241 -5.52 -4.80 -26.34
C LYS A 241 -5.73 -6.30 -26.06
N ARG A 242 -6.50 -6.96 -26.93
CA ARG A 242 -6.95 -8.35 -26.74
C ARG A 242 -5.86 -9.39 -27.05
N SER A 243 -4.91 -9.09 -27.92
CA SER A 243 -3.78 -9.96 -28.22
C SER A 243 -2.46 -9.25 -27.92
N LEU A 244 -1.55 -9.97 -27.27
CA LEU A 244 -0.16 -9.59 -27.07
C LEU A 244 0.72 -10.02 -28.27
N THR A 245 0.14 -10.58 -29.33
CA THR A 245 0.89 -11.08 -30.49
C THR A 245 1.46 -9.94 -31.31
N GLU A 246 2.80 -9.99 -31.44
CA GLU A 246 3.64 -9.31 -32.41
C GLU A 246 3.66 -7.79 -32.36
N TYR A 247 4.15 -7.26 -31.24
CA TYR A 247 5.08 -6.15 -31.39
C TYR A 247 6.49 -6.75 -31.51
N GLU A 248 7.07 -6.70 -32.72
CA GLU A 248 8.50 -6.90 -32.91
C GLU A 248 9.24 -5.71 -32.27
N PHE A 249 9.34 -5.69 -30.94
CA PHE A 249 10.10 -4.68 -30.21
C PHE A 249 11.60 -4.98 -30.32
N GLY A 250 12.15 -5.07 -31.55
CA GLY A 250 13.51 -5.52 -31.85
C GLY A 250 14.53 -5.24 -30.73
N LYS A 251 15.06 -4.01 -30.66
CA LYS A 251 16.05 -3.59 -29.64
C LYS A 251 15.42 -3.09 -28.33
N PHE A 252 14.12 -2.75 -28.33
CA PHE A 252 13.39 -2.18 -27.19
C PHE A 252 12.56 -3.21 -26.39
N ASN A 253 12.85 -4.50 -26.57
CA ASN A 253 12.21 -5.60 -25.85
C ASN A 253 12.25 -5.46 -24.31
N PHE A 254 13.20 -4.68 -23.77
CA PHE A 254 13.31 -4.41 -22.34
C PHE A 254 12.24 -3.44 -21.79
N ILE A 255 11.58 -2.63 -22.65
CA ILE A 255 10.54 -1.66 -22.26
C ILE A 255 9.16 -2.03 -22.83
N LYS A 256 8.99 -3.27 -23.33
CA LYS A 256 7.73 -3.72 -23.93
C LYS A 256 6.51 -3.53 -23.01
N ASP A 257 6.70 -3.66 -21.70
CA ASP A 257 5.65 -3.50 -20.68
C ASP A 257 5.15 -2.05 -20.56
N ILE A 258 5.97 -1.06 -20.87
CA ILE A 258 5.57 0.37 -20.87
C ILE A 258 5.01 0.75 -22.24
N MET A 259 5.65 0.30 -23.33
CA MET A 259 5.22 0.66 -24.69
C MET A 259 3.81 0.15 -25.02
N VAL A 260 3.49 -1.08 -24.62
CA VAL A 260 2.13 -1.64 -24.76
C VAL A 260 1.09 -0.82 -23.98
N ALA A 261 1.54 -0.14 -22.93
CA ALA A 261 0.71 0.61 -21.99
C ALA A 261 0.82 2.14 -22.13
N ALA A 262 1.42 2.63 -23.23
CA ALA A 262 1.70 4.04 -23.42
C ALA A 262 0.49 4.97 -23.23
N PRO A 263 -0.70 4.71 -23.82
CA PRO A 263 -1.85 5.60 -23.62
C PRO A 263 -2.35 5.59 -22.16
N GLN A 264 -2.23 4.46 -21.46
CA GLN A 264 -2.57 4.39 -20.04
C GLN A 264 -1.57 5.18 -19.18
N TRP A 265 -0.27 5.07 -19.45
CA TRP A 265 0.76 5.84 -18.76
C TRP A 265 0.58 7.34 -18.95
N ILE A 266 0.25 7.80 -20.17
CA ILE A 266 -0.03 9.22 -20.44
C ILE A 266 -1.17 9.72 -19.56
N PHE A 267 -2.27 8.98 -19.46
CA PHE A 267 -3.40 9.35 -18.61
C PHE A 267 -3.00 9.41 -17.13
N ILE A 268 -2.33 8.38 -16.62
CA ILE A 268 -1.94 8.30 -15.21
C ILE A 268 -0.94 9.39 -14.85
N LEU A 269 0.06 9.63 -15.70
CA LEU A 269 1.02 10.72 -15.51
C LEU A 269 0.32 12.10 -15.58
N SER A 270 -0.70 12.25 -16.42
CA SER A 270 -1.52 13.47 -16.45
C SER A 270 -2.30 13.67 -15.14
N CYS A 271 -2.83 12.60 -14.54
CA CYS A 271 -3.50 12.68 -13.23
C CYS A 271 -2.52 13.09 -12.12
N ILE A 272 -1.31 12.52 -12.10
CA ILE A 272 -0.27 12.88 -11.13
C ILE A 272 0.18 14.32 -11.35
N PHE A 273 0.42 14.71 -12.61
CA PHE A 273 0.80 16.07 -12.96
C PHE A 273 -0.26 17.05 -12.47
N LEU A 274 -1.54 16.79 -12.75
CA LEU A 274 -2.66 17.59 -12.25
C LEU A 274 -2.67 17.67 -10.71
N HIS A 275 -2.51 16.53 -10.02
CA HIS A 275 -2.42 16.50 -8.56
C HIS A 275 -1.28 17.37 -8.02
N THR A 276 -0.07 17.25 -8.60
CA THR A 276 1.09 18.05 -8.18
C THR A 276 0.91 19.54 -8.49
N MET A 277 0.31 19.88 -9.63
CA MET A 277 0.01 21.27 -9.98
C MET A 277 -0.97 21.88 -8.99
N ILE A 278 -2.06 21.17 -8.66
CA ILE A 278 -3.05 21.64 -7.69
C ILE A 278 -2.41 21.81 -6.32
N THR A 279 -1.61 20.84 -5.87
CA THR A 279 -1.01 20.83 -4.53
C THR A 279 -0.04 22.00 -4.32
N PHE A 280 0.78 22.32 -5.34
CA PHE A 280 1.89 23.28 -5.16
C PHE A 280 1.62 24.67 -5.74
N LEU A 281 0.80 24.83 -6.79
CA LEU A 281 0.62 26.12 -7.45
C LEU A 281 -0.60 26.91 -6.94
N VAL A 282 -1.63 26.23 -6.42
CA VAL A 282 -2.86 26.89 -5.99
C VAL A 282 -2.61 27.67 -4.69
N PRO A 283 -2.78 29.00 -4.68
CA PRO A 283 -2.68 29.79 -3.46
C PRO A 283 -3.96 29.64 -2.63
N ILE A 284 -3.80 29.45 -1.33
CA ILE A 284 -4.91 29.38 -0.38
C ILE A 284 -4.86 30.61 0.53
N PRO A 285 -6.00 31.25 0.85
CA PRO A 285 -6.04 32.31 1.84
C PRO A 285 -5.46 31.84 3.18
N GLY A 286 -4.47 32.56 3.70
CA GLY A 286 -3.81 32.27 4.99
C GLY A 286 -2.64 31.28 4.93
N CYS A 287 -2.55 30.41 3.94
CA CYS A 287 -1.52 29.35 3.88
C CYS A 287 -0.43 29.59 2.84
N GLY A 288 -0.67 30.48 1.87
CA GLY A 288 0.22 30.68 0.73
C GLY A 288 0.15 29.53 -0.26
N ARG A 289 1.26 29.24 -0.95
CA ARG A 289 1.38 28.18 -1.97
C ARG A 289 2.21 27.01 -1.44
N GLY A 290 1.83 25.79 -1.80
CA GLY A 290 2.62 24.59 -1.53
C GLY A 290 2.70 24.13 -0.07
N TYR A 291 1.85 24.65 0.82
CA TYR A 291 1.79 24.18 2.20
C TYR A 291 1.14 22.80 2.25
N VAL A 292 1.83 21.83 2.87
CA VAL A 292 1.37 20.43 3.05
C VAL A 292 1.45 19.98 4.51
N GLY A 293 1.59 20.93 5.44
CA GLY A 293 1.74 20.66 6.87
C GLY A 293 0.41 20.42 7.59
N PRO A 294 0.48 19.99 8.86
CA PRO A 294 -0.70 19.74 9.68
C PRO A 294 -1.41 21.01 10.13
N GLY A 295 -0.84 22.20 9.96
CA GLY A 295 -1.38 23.44 10.51
C GLY A 295 -1.32 23.48 12.04
N GLY A 296 -2.19 24.28 12.67
CA GLY A 296 -2.26 24.40 14.13
C GLY A 296 -0.95 24.92 14.72
N LEU A 297 -0.43 24.27 15.77
CA LEU A 297 0.82 24.61 16.44
C LEU A 297 2.10 24.29 15.62
N HIS A 298 1.96 23.72 14.43
CA HIS A 298 3.09 23.47 13.54
C HIS A 298 3.74 24.78 13.07
N GLU A 299 5.08 24.78 12.90
CA GLU A 299 5.86 25.99 12.58
C GLU A 299 5.51 27.19 13.49
N HIS A 300 5.46 26.96 14.81
CA HIS A 300 5.14 27.99 15.81
C HIS A 300 3.78 28.68 15.61
N GLY A 301 2.82 28.01 14.99
CA GLY A 301 1.48 28.60 14.79
C GLY A 301 1.35 29.50 13.56
N LYS A 302 2.38 29.60 12.71
CA LYS A 302 2.37 30.46 11.52
C LYS A 302 1.19 30.18 10.58
N TYR A 303 0.79 28.91 10.49
CA TYR A 303 -0.29 28.45 9.61
C TYR A 303 -1.39 27.73 10.40
N PHE A 304 -1.93 28.41 11.42
CA PHE A 304 -2.87 27.79 12.37
C PHE A 304 -4.14 27.21 11.70
N ASN A 305 -4.77 27.97 10.80
CA ASN A 305 -6.01 27.60 10.10
C ASN A 305 -5.76 26.99 8.69
N CYS A 306 -4.73 26.15 8.56
CA CYS A 306 -4.24 25.64 7.28
C CYS A 306 -4.03 24.13 7.26
N THR A 307 -4.80 23.36 8.05
CA THR A 307 -4.65 21.90 8.14
C THR A 307 -4.74 21.26 6.77
N GLY A 308 -3.67 20.57 6.35
CA GLY A 308 -3.61 19.82 5.09
C GLY A 308 -3.54 20.66 3.82
N GLY A 309 -3.32 21.97 3.93
CA GLY A 309 -3.16 22.85 2.77
C GLY A 309 -4.30 22.76 1.76
N VAL A 310 -3.95 22.59 0.48
CA VAL A 310 -4.93 22.60 -0.63
C VAL A 310 -5.86 21.40 -0.54
N ALA A 311 -5.34 20.23 -0.15
CA ALA A 311 -6.12 19.01 0.00
C ALA A 311 -7.24 19.22 1.02
N GLY A 312 -6.88 19.68 2.23
CA GLY A 312 -7.83 19.97 3.29
C GLY A 312 -8.86 21.03 2.90
N TYR A 313 -8.43 22.07 2.17
CA TYR A 313 -9.33 23.12 1.70
C TYR A 313 -10.38 22.59 0.72
N ILE A 314 -9.97 21.77 -0.25
CA ILE A 314 -10.87 21.13 -1.22
C ILE A 314 -11.82 20.18 -0.51
N ASP A 315 -11.32 19.34 0.41
CA ASP A 315 -12.15 18.37 1.11
C ASP A 315 -13.24 19.06 1.94
N ARG A 316 -12.90 20.15 2.63
CA ARG A 316 -13.88 20.98 3.35
C ARG A 316 -14.90 21.61 2.41
N ALA A 317 -14.47 22.11 1.25
CA ALA A 317 -15.36 22.72 0.28
C ALA A 317 -16.34 21.73 -0.35
N VAL A 318 -15.95 20.46 -0.53
CA VAL A 318 -16.78 19.46 -1.19
C VAL A 318 -17.60 18.61 -0.21
N PHE A 319 -17.01 18.20 0.93
CA PHE A 319 -17.64 17.27 1.87
C PHE A 319 -18.23 17.96 3.10
N GLY A 320 -17.78 19.16 3.47
CA GLY A 320 -18.31 19.91 4.62
C GLY A 320 -18.24 19.12 5.93
N GLU A 321 -19.38 18.96 6.61
CA GLU A 321 -19.50 18.25 7.91
C GLU A 321 -19.36 16.72 7.80
N HIS A 322 -19.40 16.17 6.58
CA HIS A 322 -19.41 14.73 6.31
C HIS A 322 -18.00 14.08 6.30
N MET A 323 -17.03 14.69 6.97
CA MET A 323 -15.61 14.32 6.96
C MET A 323 -15.14 13.59 8.22
N TYR A 324 -13.84 13.25 8.27
CA TYR A 324 -13.22 12.63 9.44
C TYR A 324 -12.95 13.64 10.54
N HIS A 325 -13.65 13.52 11.66
CA HIS A 325 -13.49 14.41 12.81
C HIS A 325 -12.44 13.92 13.83
N HIS A 326 -11.91 12.70 13.68
CA HIS A 326 -11.01 12.07 14.67
C HIS A 326 -9.58 11.88 14.15
N ALA A 327 -9.08 12.82 13.36
CA ALA A 327 -7.70 12.75 12.87
C ALA A 327 -6.70 12.89 14.04
N SER A 328 -5.65 12.07 14.05
CA SER A 328 -4.59 12.07 15.08
C SER A 328 -3.87 13.43 15.17
N CYS A 329 -3.80 14.18 14.07
CA CYS A 329 -3.23 15.52 14.03
C CYS A 329 -4.02 16.55 14.86
N HIS A 330 -5.34 16.39 14.99
CA HIS A 330 -6.17 17.35 15.73
C HIS A 330 -5.84 17.36 17.23
N ALA A 331 -5.55 16.20 17.80
CA ALA A 331 -5.17 16.09 19.21
C ALA A 331 -3.72 16.55 19.48
N MET A 332 -2.82 16.44 18.48
CA MET A 332 -1.40 16.76 18.66
C MET A 332 -1.06 18.22 18.34
N TYR A 333 -1.63 18.75 17.26
CA TYR A 333 -1.35 20.11 16.78
C TYR A 333 -2.43 21.13 17.14
N GLU A 334 -3.46 20.71 17.88
CA GLU A 334 -4.61 21.55 18.29
C GLU A 334 -5.23 22.30 17.11
N THR A 335 -5.35 21.62 15.97
CA THR A 335 -5.87 22.20 14.74
C THR A 335 -7.38 22.39 14.84
N THR A 336 -7.89 23.53 14.39
CA THR A 336 -9.33 23.84 14.34
C THR A 336 -10.05 23.24 13.13
N GLN A 337 -9.30 22.89 12.08
CA GLN A 337 -9.85 22.42 10.81
C GLN A 337 -9.59 20.93 10.60
N TYR A 338 -10.59 20.23 10.07
CA TYR A 338 -10.52 18.82 9.70
C TYR A 338 -10.00 18.61 8.28
N VAL A 339 -9.38 17.45 8.06
CA VAL A 339 -8.86 16.96 6.77
C VAL A 339 -9.20 15.49 6.66
N ASP A 340 -9.67 15.06 5.48
CA ASP A 340 -10.00 13.66 5.25
C ASP A 340 -8.88 12.96 4.47
N PRO A 341 -8.31 11.85 4.98
CA PRO A 341 -7.30 11.11 4.23
C PRO A 341 -7.84 10.47 2.94
N GLU A 342 -9.14 10.22 2.87
CA GLU A 342 -9.82 9.62 1.71
C GLU A 342 -10.50 10.69 0.84
N GLY A 343 -9.94 11.91 0.85
CA GLY A 343 -10.41 13.06 0.10
C GLY A 343 -10.26 12.95 -1.43
N ILE A 344 -10.67 14.00 -2.15
CA ILE A 344 -10.68 13.97 -3.63
C ILE A 344 -9.27 13.92 -4.19
N LEU A 345 -8.37 14.67 -3.58
CA LEU A 345 -7.01 14.82 -4.08
C LEU A 345 -6.19 13.54 -3.87
N SER A 346 -6.50 12.75 -2.83
CA SER A 346 -5.89 11.44 -2.59
C SER A 346 -6.35 10.37 -3.56
N ILE A 347 -7.57 10.47 -4.13
CA ILE A 347 -8.04 9.53 -5.18
C ILE A 347 -7.08 9.53 -6.38
N LEU A 348 -6.56 10.70 -6.78
CA LEU A 348 -5.65 10.81 -7.92
C LEU A 348 -4.34 10.03 -7.69
N THR A 349 -3.75 10.12 -6.50
CA THR A 349 -2.53 9.40 -6.16
C THR A 349 -2.81 7.92 -5.85
N SER A 350 -3.99 7.57 -5.33
CA SER A 350 -4.41 6.17 -5.18
C SER A 350 -4.67 5.47 -6.51
N VAL A 351 -5.18 6.18 -7.53
CA VAL A 351 -5.27 5.67 -8.91
C VAL A 351 -3.89 5.33 -9.44
N PHE A 352 -2.89 6.18 -9.19
CA PHE A 352 -1.51 5.86 -9.54
C PHE A 352 -0.99 4.62 -8.80
N LEU A 353 -1.22 4.51 -7.49
CA LEU A 353 -0.81 3.34 -6.72
C LEU A 353 -1.45 2.03 -7.23
N GLY A 354 -2.76 2.05 -7.48
CA GLY A 354 -3.47 0.91 -8.04
C GLY A 354 -2.97 0.57 -9.45
N TYR A 355 -2.59 1.59 -10.23
CA TYR A 355 -2.00 1.39 -11.54
C TYR A 355 -0.59 0.76 -11.48
N LEU A 356 0.25 1.11 -10.51
CA LEU A 356 1.53 0.41 -10.29
C LEU A 356 1.30 -1.09 -10.03
N GLY A 357 0.28 -1.41 -9.22
CA GLY A 357 -0.15 -2.79 -9.03
C GLY A 357 -0.63 -3.45 -10.33
N PHE A 358 -1.41 -2.73 -11.14
CA PHE A 358 -1.83 -3.20 -12.46
C PHE A 358 -0.64 -3.48 -13.38
N GLN A 359 0.38 -2.61 -13.38
CA GLN A 359 1.62 -2.78 -14.13
C GLN A 359 2.38 -4.02 -13.69
N ALA A 360 2.46 -4.30 -12.38
CA ALA A 360 3.01 -5.55 -11.87
C ALA A 360 2.29 -6.79 -12.44
N GLY A 361 0.95 -6.71 -12.57
CA GLY A 361 0.16 -7.75 -13.23
C GLY A 361 0.35 -7.84 -14.74
N ARG A 362 0.62 -6.71 -15.41
CA ARG A 362 0.95 -6.70 -16.83
C ARG A 362 2.31 -7.39 -17.06
N ILE A 363 3.30 -7.11 -16.23
CA ILE A 363 4.62 -7.78 -16.24
C ILE A 363 4.44 -9.30 -16.08
N TYR A 364 3.54 -9.74 -15.20
CA TYR A 364 3.24 -11.17 -15.02
C TYR A 364 2.81 -11.88 -16.30
N HIS A 365 2.07 -11.19 -17.18
CA HIS A 365 1.56 -11.72 -18.44
C HIS A 365 2.52 -11.54 -19.62
N VAL A 366 3.28 -10.44 -19.63
CA VAL A 366 4.16 -10.06 -20.75
C VAL A 366 5.46 -10.85 -20.75
N TYR A 367 5.98 -11.24 -19.57
CA TYR A 367 7.18 -12.04 -19.43
C TYR A 367 6.81 -13.50 -19.15
N THR A 368 7.45 -14.45 -19.82
CA THR A 368 7.16 -15.88 -19.66
C THR A 368 8.02 -16.49 -18.56
N LEU A 369 9.32 -16.19 -18.55
CA LEU A 369 10.28 -16.74 -17.61
C LEU A 369 10.12 -16.12 -16.20
N PRO A 370 10.08 -16.94 -15.14
CA PRO A 370 9.95 -16.43 -13.76
C PRO A 370 11.05 -15.44 -13.37
N ILE A 371 12.29 -15.70 -13.78
CA ILE A 371 13.42 -14.82 -13.45
C ILE A 371 13.28 -13.42 -14.08
N GLN A 372 12.72 -13.33 -15.29
CA GLN A 372 12.48 -12.04 -15.95
C GLN A 372 11.41 -11.22 -15.21
N LYS A 373 10.40 -11.89 -14.66
CA LYS A 373 9.34 -11.24 -13.85
C LYS A 373 9.94 -10.63 -12.59
N VAL A 374 10.72 -11.44 -11.85
CA VAL A 374 11.36 -11.00 -10.60
C VAL A 374 12.31 -9.84 -10.87
N ILE A 375 13.21 -9.95 -11.86
CA ILE A 375 14.12 -8.85 -12.22
C ILE A 375 13.33 -7.58 -12.56
N ARG A 376 12.24 -7.69 -13.33
CA ARG A 376 11.46 -6.53 -13.73
C ARG A 376 10.72 -5.89 -12.54
N TRP A 377 10.11 -6.69 -11.65
CA TRP A 377 9.50 -6.18 -10.42
C TRP A 377 10.53 -5.55 -9.49
N SER A 378 11.74 -6.14 -9.37
CA SER A 378 12.82 -5.55 -8.58
C SER A 378 13.29 -4.21 -9.14
N ILE A 379 13.42 -4.07 -10.47
CA ILE A 379 13.79 -2.80 -11.10
C ILE A 379 12.73 -1.74 -10.82
N TRP A 380 11.46 -2.04 -11.08
CA TRP A 380 10.36 -1.11 -10.81
C TRP A 380 10.29 -0.73 -9.32
N GLY A 381 10.48 -1.71 -8.44
CA GLY A 381 10.44 -1.51 -7.01
C GLY A 381 11.55 -0.59 -6.51
N VAL A 382 12.80 -0.86 -6.91
CA VAL A 382 13.95 -0.03 -6.55
C VAL A 382 13.83 1.38 -7.13
N VAL A 383 13.44 1.51 -8.39
CA VAL A 383 13.29 2.83 -9.05
C VAL A 383 12.19 3.65 -8.38
N SER A 384 11.02 3.06 -8.10
CA SER A 384 9.90 3.76 -7.45
C SER A 384 10.27 4.19 -6.03
N CYS A 385 10.91 3.30 -5.25
CA CYS A 385 11.40 3.64 -3.92
C CYS A 385 12.47 4.74 -3.95
N LEU A 386 13.40 4.71 -4.90
CA LEU A 386 14.43 5.75 -5.06
C LEU A 386 13.82 7.11 -5.41
N ILE A 387 12.87 7.16 -6.35
CA ILE A 387 12.19 8.42 -6.70
C ILE A 387 11.42 8.95 -5.48
N GLY A 388 10.69 8.09 -4.77
CA GLY A 388 9.98 8.47 -3.56
C GLY A 388 10.92 8.99 -2.45
N ALA A 389 12.07 8.33 -2.26
CA ALA A 389 13.08 8.73 -1.28
C ALA A 389 13.79 10.05 -1.65
N LEU A 390 14.05 10.27 -2.95
CA LEU A 390 14.60 11.53 -3.44
C LEU A 390 13.63 12.69 -3.23
N LEU A 391 12.33 12.47 -3.43
CA LEU A 391 11.29 13.49 -3.21
C LEU A 391 11.19 13.96 -1.76
N CYS A 392 11.44 13.06 -0.79
CA CYS A 392 11.52 13.40 0.63
C CYS A 392 12.95 13.69 1.12
N ASN A 393 13.93 13.77 0.21
CA ASN A 393 15.35 13.98 0.53
C ASN A 393 15.89 13.03 1.61
N PHE A 394 15.45 11.76 1.59
CA PHE A 394 15.77 10.74 2.59
C PHE A 394 15.48 11.16 4.05
N SER A 395 14.58 12.12 4.26
CA SER A 395 14.24 12.68 5.55
C SER A 395 12.73 12.59 5.81
N LYS A 396 12.35 12.52 7.08
CA LYS A 396 10.94 12.45 7.50
C LYS A 396 10.18 13.73 7.17
N ASN A 397 10.79 14.87 7.48
CA ASN A 397 10.22 16.21 7.33
C ASN A 397 10.91 17.01 6.21
N GLY A 398 11.95 16.46 5.59
CA GLY A 398 12.69 17.11 4.50
C GLY A 398 12.12 16.82 3.11
N GLY A 399 12.71 17.50 2.12
CA GLY A 399 12.37 17.35 0.71
C GLY A 399 11.20 18.20 0.23
N VAL A 400 10.91 18.11 -1.07
CA VAL A 400 9.81 18.86 -1.70
C VAL A 400 8.45 18.23 -1.37
N ILE A 401 8.42 16.90 -1.24
CA ILE A 401 7.20 16.14 -0.95
C ILE A 401 7.50 15.15 0.19
N PRO A 402 7.17 15.49 1.46
CA PRO A 402 7.43 14.60 2.59
C PRO A 402 6.56 13.34 2.52
N LEU A 403 7.01 12.26 3.16
CA LEU A 403 6.26 11.01 3.26
C LEU A 403 5.06 11.22 4.18
N ASN A 404 3.90 11.44 3.58
CA ASN A 404 2.67 11.76 4.30
C ASN A 404 1.53 10.84 3.88
N LYS A 405 1.01 10.07 4.84
CA LYS A 405 -0.14 9.20 4.66
C LYS A 405 -1.45 9.98 4.57
N ASN A 406 -1.64 10.96 5.45
CA ASN A 406 -2.91 11.70 5.54
C ASN A 406 -3.23 12.45 4.25
N LEU A 407 -2.21 12.85 3.48
CA LEU A 407 -2.37 13.52 2.20
C LEU A 407 -2.23 12.58 0.99
N TRP A 408 -1.93 11.29 1.21
CA TRP A 408 -1.55 10.36 0.15
C TRP A 408 -0.50 10.97 -0.79
N SER A 409 0.53 11.54 -0.18
CA SER A 409 1.60 12.23 -0.91
C SER A 409 2.23 11.35 -1.99
N LEU A 410 2.74 11.99 -3.05
CA LEU A 410 3.33 11.26 -4.17
C LEU A 410 4.54 10.42 -3.75
N SER A 411 5.39 10.94 -2.85
CA SER A 411 6.52 10.19 -2.30
C SER A 411 6.06 8.96 -1.52
N PHE A 412 4.99 9.09 -0.71
CA PHE A 412 4.38 7.97 0.01
C PHE A 412 3.88 6.89 -0.95
N VAL A 413 3.10 7.27 -1.97
CA VAL A 413 2.58 6.31 -2.96
C VAL A 413 3.70 5.60 -3.72
N LEU A 414 4.75 6.32 -4.12
CA LEU A 414 5.89 5.74 -4.84
C LEU A 414 6.67 4.73 -3.99
N VAL A 415 6.96 5.08 -2.73
CA VAL A 415 7.64 4.15 -1.80
C VAL A 415 6.78 2.91 -1.56
N LEU A 416 5.47 3.06 -1.33
CA LEU A 416 4.61 1.92 -1.06
C LEU A 416 4.33 1.04 -2.27
N GLY A 417 4.20 1.64 -3.44
CA GLY A 417 4.13 0.91 -4.70
C GLY A 417 5.40 0.11 -4.93
N GLY A 418 6.57 0.72 -4.73
CA GLY A 418 7.86 0.06 -4.90
C GLY A 418 8.11 -1.06 -3.88
N MET A 419 7.73 -0.85 -2.62
CA MET A 419 7.76 -1.91 -1.60
C MET A 419 6.83 -3.07 -1.96
N GLY A 420 5.64 -2.79 -2.51
CA GLY A 420 4.70 -3.81 -2.99
C GLY A 420 5.28 -4.64 -4.14
N GLU A 421 6.01 -4.01 -5.06
CA GLU A 421 6.70 -4.70 -6.16
C GLU A 421 7.88 -5.55 -5.68
N LEU A 422 8.63 -5.09 -4.68
CA LEU A 422 9.73 -5.86 -4.08
C LEU A 422 9.24 -7.06 -3.26
N PHE A 423 8.04 -6.98 -2.70
CA PHE A 423 7.46 -8.04 -1.88
C PHE A 423 6.93 -9.23 -2.72
N LEU A 424 6.57 -8.98 -3.99
CA LEU A 424 5.99 -9.98 -4.90
C LEU A 424 7.04 -10.93 -5.49
#